data_AF-A0A929HQ23-F1
#
_entry.id   AF-A0A929HQ23-F1
#
_cell.length_a   1.000
_cell.length_b   1.000
_cell.length_c   1.000
_cell.angle_alpha   90.00
_cell.angle_beta   90.00
_cell.angle_gamma   90.00
#
_symmetry.space_group_name_H-M   'P 1'
#
loop_
_entity.id
_entity.type
_entity.pdbx_description
1 polymer ?
#
loop_
_entity_poly.entity_id
_entity_poly.type
_entity_poly.pdbx_seq_one_letter_code
_entity_poly.pdbx_strand_id
1 'polypeptide(L)'
;MYSFAEIFFLAGLVWGILACALIIVALIFARAKSIIRHKHLMLVMLGGGWGFVLLYLTGYILGESYSKSVSPELAPWLTIHGITALITLLAVTLLIWARISSPSDSKESGVRAYINNHHRLLGMITALLWLITQAGGFVNLYILR
;
A
#
# COMPACT_ATOMS: atom_id res chain seq x y z
N MET A 1 -14.94 20.98 -15.10
CA MET A 1 -14.15 19.77 -15.38
C MET A 1 -13.13 19.66 -14.25
N TYR A 2 -13.01 18.52 -13.57
CA TYR A 2 -12.01 18.37 -12.50
C TYR A 2 -10.61 18.34 -13.10
N SER A 3 -9.66 19.00 -12.45
CA SER A 3 -8.23 18.87 -12.73
C SER A 3 -7.73 17.46 -12.38
N PHE A 4 -6.61 17.03 -12.97
CA PHE A 4 -6.01 15.74 -12.63
C PHE A 4 -5.68 15.64 -11.14
N ALA A 5 -5.21 16.75 -10.56
CA ALA A 5 -4.88 16.83 -9.14
C ALA A 5 -6.10 16.54 -8.25
N GLU A 6 -7.25 17.14 -8.55
CA GLU A 6 -8.50 16.88 -7.82
C GLU A 6 -8.93 15.41 -7.95
N ILE A 7 -8.85 14.84 -9.15
CA ILE A 7 -9.18 13.42 -9.39
C ILE A 7 -8.27 12.52 -8.57
N PHE A 8 -6.96 12.79 -8.54
CA PHE A 8 -5.99 12.01 -7.79
C PHE A 8 -6.20 12.09 -6.29
N PHE A 9 -6.41 13.30 -5.74
CA PHE A 9 -6.68 13.45 -4.31
C PHE A 9 -7.97 12.76 -3.90
N LEU A 10 -9.03 12.86 -4.72
CA LEU A 10 -10.28 12.15 -4.48
C LEU A 10 -10.09 10.63 -4.56
N ALA A 11 -9.41 10.14 -5.60
CA ALA A 11 -9.10 8.72 -5.76
C ALA A 11 -8.25 8.20 -4.60
N GLY A 12 -7.26 8.97 -4.15
CA GLY A 12 -6.41 8.64 -3.01
C GLY A 12 -7.17 8.62 -1.69
N LEU A 13 -8.08 9.58 -1.46
CA LEU A 13 -8.95 9.60 -0.29
C LEU A 13 -9.86 8.36 -0.25
N VAL A 14 -10.58 8.11 -1.35
CA VAL A 14 -11.48 6.96 -1.47
C VAL A 14 -10.70 5.66 -1.28
N TRP A 15 -9.56 5.52 -1.95
CA TRP A 15 -8.69 4.35 -1.82
C TRP A 15 -8.16 4.20 -0.40
N GLY A 16 -7.73 5.27 0.27
CA GLY A 16 -7.22 5.21 1.63
C GLY A 16 -8.25 4.71 2.64
N ILE A 17 -9.49 5.20 2.55
CA ILE A 17 -10.62 4.73 3.37
C ILE A 17 -10.90 3.25 3.09
N LEU A 18 -11.00 2.87 1.81
CA LEU A 18 -11.24 1.49 1.41
C LEU A 18 -10.11 0.58 1.90
N ALA A 19 -8.84 0.96 1.71
CA ALA A 19 -7.69 0.17 2.11
C ALA A 19 -7.65 -0.05 3.64
N CYS A 20 -7.99 0.97 4.44
CA CYS A 20 -8.15 0.82 5.89
C CYS A 20 -9.28 -0.15 6.25
N ALA A 21 -10.43 -0.09 5.59
CA ALA A 21 -11.50 -1.06 5.82
C ALA A 21 -11.07 -2.49 5.42
N LEU A 22 -10.43 -2.64 4.26
CA LEU A 22 -9.96 -3.93 3.75
C LEU A 22 -8.88 -4.54 4.65
N ILE A 23 -7.99 -3.75 5.25
CA ILE A 23 -6.98 -4.29 6.17
C ILE A 23 -7.60 -4.87 7.43
N ILE A 24 -8.64 -4.21 7.97
CA ILE A 24 -9.39 -4.73 9.12
C ILE A 24 -10.05 -6.06 8.75
N VAL A 25 -10.70 -6.13 7.58
CA VAL A 25 -11.31 -7.37 7.08
C VAL A 25 -10.25 -8.46 6.86
N ALA A 26 -9.07 -8.11 6.35
CA ALA A 26 -7.97 -9.05 6.15
C ALA A 26 -7.47 -9.65 7.46
N LEU A 27 -7.36 -8.82 8.51
CA LEU A 27 -7.01 -9.27 9.87
C LEU A 27 -8.10 -10.18 10.46
N ILE A 28 -9.38 -9.87 10.23
CA ILE A 28 -10.50 -10.73 10.64
C ILE A 28 -10.41 -12.08 9.94
N PHE A 29 -10.21 -12.13 8.62
CA PHE A 29 -10.06 -13.38 7.89
C PHE A 29 -8.82 -14.17 8.30
N ALA A 30 -7.71 -13.50 8.60
CA ALA A 30 -6.51 -14.14 9.14
C ALA A 30 -6.78 -14.79 10.51
N ARG A 31 -7.46 -14.08 11.42
CA ARG A 31 -7.85 -14.62 12.74
C ARG A 31 -8.82 -15.79 12.63
N ALA A 32 -9.77 -15.71 11.71
CA ALA A 32 -10.74 -16.77 11.41
C ALA A 32 -10.14 -17.95 10.63
N LYS A 33 -8.83 -17.92 10.32
CA LYS A 33 -8.13 -18.93 9.51
C LYS A 33 -8.77 -19.15 8.13
N SER A 34 -9.46 -18.14 7.59
CA SER A 34 -10.05 -18.18 6.24
C SER A 34 -8.98 -17.84 5.19
N ILE A 35 -8.08 -18.78 4.93
CA ILE A 35 -6.87 -18.57 4.11
C ILE A 35 -7.22 -18.09 2.70
N ILE A 36 -8.21 -18.73 2.05
CA ILE A 36 -8.59 -18.40 0.67
C ILE A 36 -9.13 -16.96 0.59
N ARG A 37 -10.01 -16.56 1.51
CA ARG A 37 -10.58 -15.20 1.52
C ARG A 37 -9.52 -14.15 1.85
N HIS A 38 -8.66 -14.43 2.83
CA HIS A 38 -7.53 -13.57 3.15
C HIS A 38 -6.61 -13.38 1.93
N LYS A 39 -6.24 -14.47 1.24
CA LYS A 39 -5.40 -14.41 0.03
C LYS A 39 -6.01 -13.53 -1.07
N HIS A 40 -7.27 -13.74 -1.42
CA HIS A 40 -7.93 -12.93 -2.45
C HIS A 40 -7.98 -11.46 -2.07
N LEU A 41 -8.31 -11.17 -0.81
CA LEU A 41 -8.36 -9.81 -0.31
C LEU A 41 -6.98 -9.13 -0.37
N MET A 42 -5.92 -9.82 0.04
CA MET A 42 -4.56 -9.30 -0.04
C MET A 42 -4.12 -9.03 -1.49
N LEU A 43 -4.53 -9.87 -2.46
CA LEU A 43 -4.28 -9.62 -3.88
C LEU A 43 -5.02 -8.39 -4.41
N VAL A 44 -6.27 -8.19 -4.01
CA VAL A 44 -7.05 -7.00 -4.37
C VAL A 44 -6.41 -5.74 -3.79
N MET A 45 -6.00 -5.78 -2.52
CA MET A 45 -5.28 -4.66 -1.88
C MET A 45 -3.96 -4.35 -2.58
N LEU A 46 -3.18 -5.38 -2.93
CA LEU A 46 -1.93 -5.21 -3.66
C LEU A 46 -2.16 -4.58 -5.04
N GLY A 47 -3.15 -5.07 -5.78
CA GLY A 47 -3.51 -4.55 -7.10
C GLY A 47 -3.92 -3.07 -7.04
N GLY A 48 -4.79 -2.68 -6.10
CA GLY A 48 -5.17 -1.28 -5.95
C GLY A 48 -4.03 -0.39 -5.45
N GLY A 49 -3.13 -0.91 -4.59
CA GLY A 49 -1.93 -0.20 -4.17
C GLY A 49 -1.00 0.16 -5.33
N TRP A 50 -0.71 -0.81 -6.21
CA TRP A 50 0.04 -0.54 -7.44
C TRP A 50 -0.73 0.32 -8.44
N GLY A 51 -2.06 0.15 -8.54
CA GLY A 51 -2.92 1.01 -9.34
C GLY A 51 -2.81 2.48 -8.93
N PHE A 52 -2.75 2.76 -7.62
CA PHE A 52 -2.54 4.11 -7.10
C PHE A 52 -1.16 4.68 -7.46
N VAL A 53 -0.10 3.85 -7.39
CA VAL A 53 1.24 4.25 -7.85
C VAL A 53 1.25 4.57 -9.35
N LEU A 54 0.59 3.76 -10.18
CA LEU A 54 0.49 4.02 -11.62
C LEU A 54 -0.27 5.32 -11.91
N LEU A 55 -1.34 5.59 -11.17
CA LEU A 55 -2.06 6.86 -11.26
C LEU A 55 -1.14 8.04 -10.90
N TYR A 56 -0.37 7.93 -9.82
CA TYR A 56 0.61 8.95 -9.43
C TYR A 56 1.65 9.21 -10.53
N LEU A 57 2.23 8.15 -11.11
CA LEU A 57 3.21 8.26 -12.20
C LEU A 57 2.63 8.87 -13.47
N THR A 58 1.35 8.61 -13.76
CA THR A 58 0.65 9.19 -14.91
C THR A 58 0.63 10.73 -14.83
N GLY A 59 0.51 11.30 -13.63
CA GLY A 59 0.59 12.76 -13.44
C GLY A 59 1.92 13.35 -13.89
N TYR A 60 3.03 12.67 -13.57
CA TYR A 60 4.36 13.10 -14.04
C TYR A 60 4.50 13.01 -15.56
N ILE A 61 3.98 11.94 -16.16
CA ILE A 61 4.03 11.74 -17.62
C ILE A 61 3.25 12.83 -18.35
N LEU A 62 2.09 13.22 -17.81
CA LEU A 62 1.23 14.27 -18.38
C LEU A 62 1.73 15.69 -18.09
N GLY A 63 2.84 15.86 -17.36
CA GLY A 63 3.36 17.17 -16.97
C GLY A 63 2.54 17.89 -15.88
N GLU A 64 1.52 17.22 -15.35
CA GLU A 64 0.69 17.66 -14.23
C GLU A 64 1.36 17.24 -12.92
N SER A 65 2.46 17.91 -12.58
CA SER A 65 3.21 17.62 -11.36
C SER A 65 2.59 18.27 -10.14
N TYR A 66 2.22 17.45 -9.15
CA TYR A 66 1.88 17.86 -7.78
C TYR A 66 2.96 18.71 -7.12
N SER A 67 4.22 18.60 -7.56
CA SER A 67 5.32 19.37 -6.99
C SER A 67 5.18 20.88 -7.20
N LYS A 68 4.38 21.32 -8.19
CA LYS A 68 4.17 22.75 -8.46
C LYS A 68 3.21 23.41 -7.46
N SER A 69 2.35 22.63 -6.80
CA SER A 69 1.35 23.12 -5.86
C SER A 69 1.76 22.95 -4.39
N VAL A 70 2.97 22.43 -4.11
CA VAL A 70 3.43 22.12 -2.76
C VAL A 70 4.53 23.10 -2.34
N SER A 71 4.41 23.71 -1.17
CA SER A 71 5.47 24.54 -0.58
C SER A 71 6.77 23.72 -0.40
N PRO A 72 7.96 24.25 -0.74
CA PRO A 72 9.23 23.54 -0.59
C PRO A 72 9.48 23.00 0.83
N GLU A 73 8.94 23.67 1.86
CA GLU A 73 9.06 23.27 3.26
C GLU A 73 8.36 21.92 3.56
N LEU A 74 7.37 21.54 2.76
CA LEU A 74 6.63 20.27 2.89
C LEU A 74 7.30 19.13 2.13
N ALA A 75 8.32 19.40 1.30
CA ALA A 75 8.99 18.38 0.50
C ALA A 75 9.61 17.24 1.33
N PRO A 76 10.28 17.50 2.47
CA PRO A 76 10.81 16.41 3.31
C PRO A 76 9.71 15.49 3.84
N TRP A 77 8.60 16.06 4.30
CA TRP A 77 7.46 15.29 4.81
C TRP A 77 6.83 14.42 3.73
N LEU A 78 6.52 14.98 2.55
CA LEU A 78 5.95 14.22 1.44
C LEU A 78 6.89 13.12 0.95
N THR A 79 8.20 13.37 0.96
CA THR A 79 9.23 12.38 0.60
C THR A 79 9.24 11.22 1.59
N ILE A 80 9.27 11.50 2.89
CA ILE A 80 9.24 10.45 3.94
C ILE A 80 7.95 9.63 3.83
N HIS A 81 6.82 10.32 3.66
CA HIS A 81 5.52 9.67 3.50
C HIS A 81 5.50 8.74 2.28
N GLY A 82 5.93 9.24 1.12
CA GLY A 82 5.99 8.48 -0.14
C GLY A 82 6.94 7.28 -0.08
N ILE A 83 8.13 7.45 0.50
CA ILE A 83 9.10 6.36 0.70
C ILE A 83 8.52 5.29 1.63
N THR A 84 7.90 5.70 2.74
CA THR A 84 7.27 4.77 3.69
C THR A 84 6.14 3.97 3.02
N ALA A 85 5.32 4.64 2.20
CA ALA A 85 4.29 4.00 1.40
C ALA A 85 4.88 2.95 0.44
N LEU A 86 5.94 3.32 -0.28
CA LEU A 86 6.60 2.45 -1.25
C LEU A 86 7.26 1.24 -0.59
N ILE A 87 8.01 1.44 0.51
CA ILE A 87 8.62 0.34 1.28
C ILE A 87 7.53 -0.64 1.73
N THR A 88 6.41 -0.13 2.23
CA THR A 88 5.29 -0.96 2.67
C THR A 88 4.71 -1.76 1.51
N LEU A 89 4.48 -1.12 0.36
CA LEU A 89 3.95 -1.79 -0.83
C LEU A 89 4.90 -2.89 -1.36
N LEU A 90 6.20 -2.63 -1.39
CA LEU A 90 7.21 -3.61 -1.77
C LEU A 90 7.26 -4.79 -0.79
N ALA A 91 7.21 -4.52 0.52
CA ALA A 91 7.18 -5.56 1.54
C ALA A 91 5.94 -6.45 1.42
N VAL A 92 4.76 -5.88 1.18
CA VAL A 92 3.51 -6.63 0.94
C VAL A 92 3.60 -7.44 -0.36
N THR A 93 4.19 -6.87 -1.41
CA THR A 93 4.44 -7.58 -2.67
C THR A 93 5.28 -8.84 -2.42
N LEU A 94 6.36 -8.72 -1.64
CA LEU A 94 7.22 -9.84 -1.27
C LEU A 94 6.50 -10.88 -0.41
N LEU A 95 5.67 -10.45 0.54
CA LEU A 95 4.87 -11.36 1.39
C LEU A 95 3.89 -12.18 0.57
N ILE A 96 3.21 -11.56 -0.39
CA ILE A 96 2.27 -12.24 -1.29
C ILE A 96 3.03 -13.15 -2.26
N TRP A 97 4.10 -12.65 -2.88
CA TRP A 97 4.97 -13.43 -3.77
C TRP A 97 5.50 -14.69 -3.09
N ALA A 98 6.00 -14.57 -1.86
CA ALA A 98 6.53 -15.70 -1.10
C ALA A 98 5.47 -16.78 -0.85
N ARG A 99 4.20 -16.39 -0.65
CA ARG A 99 3.08 -17.31 -0.43
C ARG A 99 2.55 -17.97 -1.69
N ILE A 100 2.51 -17.26 -2.81
CA ILE A 100 2.02 -17.83 -4.08
C ILE A 100 3.06 -18.70 -4.77
N SER A 101 4.35 -18.44 -4.51
CA SER A 101 5.48 -19.11 -5.17
C SER A 101 6.00 -20.32 -4.38
N SER A 102 5.35 -20.71 -3.28
CA SER A 102 5.68 -21.93 -2.52
C SER A 102 5.20 -23.18 -3.28
N PRO A 103 6.10 -24.04 -3.80
CA PRO A 103 5.72 -25.31 -4.39
C PRO A 103 5.19 -26.25 -3.29
N SER A 104 4.24 -27.13 -3.64
CA SER A 104 3.64 -28.10 -2.71
C SER A 104 4.65 -29.06 -2.07
N ASP A 105 5.77 -29.34 -2.74
CA ASP A 105 6.64 -30.48 -2.42
C ASP A 105 8.13 -30.15 -2.23
N SER A 106 8.52 -28.88 -2.14
CA SER A 106 9.94 -28.51 -1.98
C SER A 106 10.26 -28.02 -0.57
N LYS A 107 11.36 -28.53 0.03
CA LYS A 107 11.98 -27.94 1.22
C LYS A 107 12.38 -26.49 0.87
N GLU A 108 11.61 -25.52 1.35
CA GLU A 108 11.94 -24.12 1.13
C GLU A 108 13.25 -23.77 1.84
N SER A 109 14.20 -23.22 1.12
CA SER A 109 15.42 -22.62 1.67
C SER A 109 15.55 -21.16 1.25
N GLY A 110 16.32 -20.38 2.01
CA GLY A 110 16.61 -18.98 1.70
C GLY A 110 15.51 -17.98 2.06
N VAL A 111 15.46 -16.86 1.33
CA VAL A 111 14.64 -15.68 1.64
C VAL A 111 13.15 -16.01 1.72
N ARG A 112 12.64 -16.87 0.84
CA ARG A 112 11.22 -17.26 0.84
C ARG A 112 10.81 -17.98 2.12
N ALA A 113 11.63 -18.94 2.56
CA ALA A 113 11.41 -19.67 3.80
C ALA A 113 11.40 -18.71 5.00
N TYR A 114 12.35 -17.77 5.05
CA TYR A 114 12.37 -16.74 6.08
C TYR A 114 11.08 -15.91 6.10
N ILE A 115 10.64 -15.41 4.94
CA ILE A 115 9.41 -14.60 4.81
C ILE A 115 8.19 -15.42 5.24
N ASN A 116 8.07 -16.68 4.81
CA ASN A 116 6.95 -17.54 5.16
C ASN A 116 6.91 -17.88 6.67
N ASN A 117 8.07 -18.13 7.27
CA ASN A 117 8.19 -18.40 8.71
C ASN A 117 7.85 -17.19 9.57
N HIS A 118 8.16 -15.98 9.10
CA HIS A 118 7.86 -14.73 9.79
C HIS A 118 6.63 -14.01 9.23
N HIS A 119 5.84 -14.67 8.38
CA HIS A 119 4.77 -14.05 7.59
C HIS A 119 3.77 -13.28 8.46
N ARG A 120 3.40 -13.83 9.62
CA ARG A 120 2.48 -13.18 10.56
C ARG A 120 3.06 -11.89 11.13
N LEU A 121 4.31 -11.92 11.57
CA LEU A 121 4.98 -10.75 12.16
C LEU A 121 5.17 -9.67 11.08
N LEU A 122 5.72 -10.04 9.93
CA LEU A 122 5.94 -9.14 8.80
C LEU A 122 4.62 -8.56 8.27
N GLY A 123 3.55 -9.35 8.23
CA GLY A 123 2.21 -8.90 7.87
C GLY A 123 1.63 -7.88 8.86
N MET A 124 1.85 -8.06 10.16
CA MET A 124 1.43 -7.09 11.18
C MET A 124 2.23 -5.79 11.10
N ILE A 125 3.55 -5.87 10.89
CA ILE A 125 4.41 -4.69 10.71
C ILE A 125 3.98 -3.90 9.48
N THR A 126 3.79 -4.56 8.34
CA THR A 126 3.33 -3.91 7.11
C THR A 126 1.94 -3.31 7.25
N ALA A 127 1.02 -3.98 7.97
CA ALA A 127 -0.29 -3.42 8.25
C ALA A 127 -0.22 -2.16 9.12
N LEU A 128 0.64 -2.14 10.14
CA LEU A 128 0.84 -0.96 10.98
C LEU A 128 1.46 0.20 10.18
N LEU A 129 2.51 -0.07 9.39
CA LEU A 129 3.13 0.92 8.51
C LEU A 129 2.12 1.48 7.52
N TRP A 130 1.26 0.62 6.94
CA TRP A 130 0.21 1.04 6.04
C TRP A 130 -0.78 2.01 6.71
N LEU A 131 -1.25 1.69 7.91
CA LEU A 131 -2.16 2.58 8.66
C LEU A 131 -1.50 3.93 8.96
N ILE A 132 -0.22 3.95 9.33
CA ILE A 132 0.55 5.19 9.53
C ILE A 132 0.66 5.98 8.23
N THR A 133 0.93 5.31 7.11
CA THR A 133 0.94 5.94 5.78
C THR A 133 -0.43 6.56 5.49
N GLN A 134 -1.53 5.83 5.67
CA GLN A 134 -2.87 6.38 5.42
C GLN A 134 -3.19 7.59 6.32
N ALA A 135 -2.82 7.54 7.60
CA ALA A 135 -2.92 8.67 8.51
C ALA A 135 -2.17 9.91 7.98
N GLY A 136 -0.93 9.73 7.53
CA GLY A 136 -0.16 10.80 6.89
C GLY A 136 -0.79 11.31 5.58
N GLY A 137 -1.48 10.43 4.84
CA GLY A 137 -2.22 10.80 3.63
C GLY A 137 -3.41 11.72 3.93
N PHE A 138 -4.15 11.45 5.01
CA PHE A 138 -5.21 12.36 5.47
C PHE A 138 -4.65 13.72 5.91
N VAL A 139 -3.48 13.74 6.56
CA VAL A 139 -2.78 14.98 6.90
C VAL A 139 -2.39 15.76 5.63
N ASN A 140 -1.90 15.08 4.59
CA ASN A 140 -1.58 15.71 3.30
C ASN A 140 -2.82 16.37 2.67
N LEU A 141 -3.97 15.72 2.72
CA LEU A 141 -5.22 16.30 2.19
C LEU A 141 -5.63 17.57 2.92
N TYR A 142 -5.31 17.69 4.22
CA TYR A 142 -5.60 18.89 5.00
C TYR A 142 -4.59 20.01 4.72
N ILE A 143 -3.30 19.67 4.56
CA ILE A 143 -2.23 20.65 4.31
C ILE A 143 -2.29 21.20 2.87
N LEU A 144 -2.73 20.40 1.91
CA LEU A 144 -2.74 20.75 0.48
C LEU A 144 -4.09 21.30 -0.01
N ARG A 145 -5.07 21.47 0.89
CA ARG A 145 -6.31 22.21 0.66
C ARG A 145 -6.15 23.67 1.08
#